data_AF-E9PNH0-F1
#
_entry.id   AF-E9PNH0-F1
#
_cell.length_a   1.000
_cell.length_b   1.000
_cell.length_c   1.000
_cell.angle_alpha   90.00
_cell.angle_beta   90.00
_cell.angle_gamma   90.00
#
_symmetry.space_group_name_H-M   'P 1'
#
loop_
_entity.id
_entity.type
_entity.pdbx_description
1 polymer ?
#
loop_
_entity_poly.entity_id
_entity_poly.type
_entity_poly.pdbx_seq_one_letter_code
_entity_poly.pdbx_strand_id
1 'polypeptide(L)'
;MTLELGGKVTIECAKNNFQAQLEFKLKPFFGGSTSINQISGKITSGEEVLASLSGHWDRDVFIKEEGSGSSALFWTPSGEVRRQRLRQHTVPLEEQTELESERLWQHVTRAISKGDQHRATQEKFALEEAQRQRARERQESLMPWKPQLFHLDPITQEWHYRYEDHSPWDPLKDIAQFEQDGILRTLQQEAVARQTTFLGSPGPRHERSGPDQRLRKASDQPSGHSQATESSGSTPESCPELSDEEQDGDFVPGGESPCPRCRKEARRLQALHEAILSIREAQQELHRHLSAMLSSTARAAQAPTPGLLQSPRSWFLLCVFLACQLFINHILK
;
A
#
# COMPACT_ATOMS: atom_id res chain seq x y z
N MET A 1 -10.66 29.44 16.35
CA MET A 1 -11.44 29.22 15.11
C MET A 1 -11.99 27.81 15.18
N THR A 2 -13.27 27.60 14.89
CA THR A 2 -13.91 26.28 14.84
C THR A 2 -14.30 25.98 13.39
N LEU A 3 -14.18 24.72 12.99
CA LEU A 3 -14.69 24.24 11.69
C LEU A 3 -16.08 23.66 11.92
N GLU A 4 -17.05 24.09 11.13
CA GLU A 4 -18.42 23.56 11.13
C GLU A 4 -18.73 22.98 9.75
N LEU A 5 -19.42 21.83 9.75
CA LEU A 5 -20.00 21.25 8.54
C LEU A 5 -21.43 21.77 8.39
N GLY A 6 -21.80 22.16 7.17
CA GLY A 6 -23.12 22.72 6.88
C GLY A 6 -23.65 22.24 5.54
N GLY A 7 -24.97 22.10 5.46
CA GLY A 7 -25.66 21.76 4.22
C GLY A 7 -26.10 20.30 4.14
N LYS A 8 -26.61 19.91 2.96
CA LYS A 8 -27.21 18.60 2.72
C LYS A 8 -26.29 17.71 1.91
N VAL A 9 -26.21 16.45 2.31
CA VAL A 9 -25.51 15.37 1.62
C VAL A 9 -26.55 14.30 1.29
N THR A 10 -26.49 13.79 0.07
CA THR A 10 -27.38 12.74 -0.41
C THR A 10 -26.54 11.55 -0.86
N ILE A 11 -26.89 10.36 -0.39
CA ILE A 11 -26.29 9.08 -0.79
C ILE A 11 -27.39 8.26 -1.45
N GLU A 12 -27.20 7.90 -2.71
CA GLU A 12 -28.19 7.16 -3.51
C GLU A 12 -27.63 5.81 -3.94
N CYS A 13 -28.46 4.76 -3.88
CA CYS A 13 -28.12 3.46 -4.42
C CYS A 13 -28.85 3.21 -5.74
N ALA A 14 -28.11 3.27 -6.85
CA ALA A 14 -28.66 3.06 -8.19
C ALA A 14 -29.31 1.68 -8.42
N LYS A 15 -29.06 0.69 -7.55
CA LYS A 15 -29.56 -0.69 -7.71
C LYS A 15 -30.94 -0.93 -7.10
N ASN A 16 -31.31 -0.20 -6.04
CA ASN A 16 -32.49 -0.54 -5.22
C ASN A 16 -33.30 0.67 -4.76
N ASN A 17 -33.10 1.85 -5.38
CA ASN A 17 -33.84 3.09 -5.11
C ASN A 17 -33.79 3.58 -3.64
N PHE A 18 -32.89 3.04 -2.82
CA PHE A 18 -32.65 3.59 -1.49
C PHE A 18 -31.86 4.90 -1.61
N GLN A 19 -32.28 5.87 -0.81
CA GLN A 19 -31.64 7.17 -0.69
C GLN A 19 -31.51 7.54 0.79
N ALA A 20 -30.34 8.03 1.20
CA ALA A 20 -30.13 8.64 2.50
C ALA A 20 -29.80 10.11 2.30
N GLN A 21 -30.62 11.00 2.86
CA GLN A 21 -30.33 12.43 2.91
C GLN A 21 -29.95 12.81 4.33
N LEU A 22 -28.79 13.45 4.50
CA LEU A 22 -28.28 13.95 5.78
C LEU A 22 -28.02 15.46 5.69
N GLU A 23 -28.51 16.21 6.65
CA GLU A 23 -28.28 17.64 6.80
C GLU A 23 -27.36 17.89 7.99
N PHE A 24 -26.21 18.51 7.72
CA PHE A 24 -25.31 19.06 8.72
C PHE A 24 -25.79 20.47 9.08
N LYS A 25 -26.16 20.67 10.34
CA LYS A 25 -26.73 21.93 10.81
C LYS A 25 -25.64 22.84 11.34
N LEU A 26 -25.63 24.07 10.85
CA LEU A 26 -24.83 25.14 11.40
C LEU A 26 -25.40 25.59 12.74
N LYS A 27 -24.52 26.11 13.60
CA LYS A 27 -24.94 26.63 14.90
C LYS A 27 -25.93 27.80 14.70
N PRO A 28 -27.17 27.73 15.25
CA PRO A 28 -28.12 28.82 15.14
C PRO A 28 -27.71 30.01 16.02
N PHE A 29 -28.13 31.22 15.63
CA PHE A 29 -27.81 32.48 16.33
C PHE A 29 -28.19 32.47 17.82
N PHE A 30 -29.31 31.81 18.17
CA PHE A 30 -29.79 31.69 19.55
C PHE A 30 -29.54 30.29 20.16
N GLY A 31 -28.63 29.50 19.56
CA GLY A 31 -28.29 28.15 20.01
C GLY A 31 -27.14 28.10 21.01
N GLY A 32 -27.33 27.35 22.10
CA GLY A 32 -26.26 26.98 23.03
C GLY A 32 -25.22 26.02 22.42
N SER A 33 -24.21 25.64 23.19
CA SER A 33 -23.16 24.69 22.75
C SER A 33 -23.71 23.32 22.31
N THR A 34 -24.90 22.95 22.79
CA THR A 34 -25.62 21.71 22.43
C THR A 34 -26.17 21.69 21.00
N SER A 35 -26.07 22.80 20.25
CA SER A 35 -26.53 22.89 18.86
C SER A 35 -25.42 22.82 17.83
N ILE A 36 -24.16 22.64 18.28
CA ILE A 36 -22.99 22.52 17.42
C ILE A 36 -22.90 21.08 16.90
N ASN A 37 -22.43 20.91 15.66
CA ASN A 37 -22.21 19.61 15.02
C ASN A 37 -23.45 18.73 14.86
N GLN A 38 -24.64 19.33 14.94
CA GLN A 38 -25.89 18.59 14.85
C GLN A 38 -26.13 18.09 13.42
N ILE A 39 -26.68 16.88 13.31
CA ILE A 39 -27.15 16.31 12.05
C ILE A 39 -28.61 15.91 12.16
N SER A 40 -29.32 15.93 11.03
CA SER A 40 -30.59 15.23 10.88
C SER A 40 -30.71 14.66 9.48
N GLY A 41 -31.33 13.51 9.34
CA GLY A 41 -31.47 12.86 8.05
C GLY A 41 -32.65 11.93 7.95
N LYS A 42 -32.85 11.39 6.75
CA LYS A 42 -33.88 10.40 6.43
C LYS A 42 -33.32 9.37 5.48
N ILE A 43 -33.78 8.13 5.63
CA ILE A 43 -33.55 7.03 4.70
C ILE A 43 -34.89 6.73 4.04
N THR A 44 -34.92 6.73 2.71
CA THR A 44 -36.13 6.54 1.91
C THR A 44 -35.94 5.43 0.88
N SER A 45 -37.06 4.82 0.47
CA SER A 45 -37.16 3.95 -0.71
C SER A 45 -38.16 4.59 -1.66
N GLY A 46 -37.69 5.26 -2.70
CA GLY A 46 -38.54 6.17 -3.48
C GLY A 46 -39.10 7.29 -2.60
N GLU A 47 -40.43 7.39 -2.51
CA GLU A 47 -41.12 8.42 -1.72
C GLU A 47 -41.37 8.00 -0.25
N GLU A 48 -41.22 6.71 0.07
CA GLU A 48 -41.50 6.18 1.41
C GLU A 48 -40.32 6.44 2.35
N VAL A 49 -40.60 7.00 3.54
CA VAL A 49 -39.60 7.20 4.60
C VAL A 49 -39.53 5.94 5.46
N LEU A 50 -38.35 5.32 5.50
CA LEU A 50 -38.11 4.09 6.26
C LEU A 50 -37.55 4.38 7.65
N ALA A 51 -36.68 5.38 7.75
CA ALA A 51 -36.08 5.78 9.02
C ALA A 51 -35.65 7.25 9.01
N SER A 52 -35.49 7.80 10.21
CA SER A 52 -34.92 9.13 10.45
C SER A 52 -33.65 9.03 11.29
N LEU A 53 -32.67 9.88 10.97
CA LEU A 53 -31.41 10.02 11.69
C LEU A 53 -31.38 11.36 12.42
N SER A 54 -30.84 11.39 13.63
CA SER A 54 -30.62 12.62 14.38
C SER A 54 -29.46 12.47 15.36
N GLY A 55 -28.79 13.57 15.71
CA GLY A 55 -27.71 13.52 16.70
C GLY A 55 -26.58 14.46 16.33
N HIS A 56 -25.34 14.07 16.64
CA HIS A 56 -24.15 14.86 16.35
C HIS A 56 -23.11 14.02 15.63
N TRP A 57 -22.51 14.55 14.56
CA TRP A 57 -21.54 13.79 13.76
C TRP A 57 -20.22 13.51 14.52
N ASP A 58 -19.97 14.24 15.61
CA ASP A 58 -18.82 14.07 16.50
C ASP A 58 -19.18 13.34 17.81
N ARG A 59 -20.43 12.87 17.99
CA ARG A 59 -20.92 12.14 19.16
C ARG A 59 -21.95 11.08 18.75
N ASP A 60 -23.01 10.92 19.54
CA ASP A 60 -24.05 9.94 19.30
C ASP A 60 -24.97 10.38 18.17
N VAL A 61 -25.22 9.43 17.27
CA VAL A 61 -26.22 9.49 16.21
C VAL A 61 -27.25 8.41 16.53
N PHE A 62 -28.51 8.79 16.45
CA PHE A 62 -29.66 7.93 16.70
C PHE A 62 -30.45 7.71 15.43
N ILE A 63 -31.01 6.51 15.30
CA ILE A 63 -31.92 6.13 14.23
C ILE A 63 -33.29 5.81 14.81
N LYS A 64 -34.34 6.27 14.12
CA LYS A 64 -35.73 5.92 14.42
C LYS A 64 -36.38 5.37 13.17
N GLU A 65 -36.69 4.08 13.19
CA GLU A 65 -37.44 3.40 12.14
C GLU A 65 -38.91 3.84 12.17
N GLU A 66 -39.50 3.97 10.98
CA GLU A 66 -40.91 4.30 10.85
C GLU A 66 -41.76 3.16 11.45
N GLY A 67 -42.72 3.51 12.31
CA GLY A 67 -43.59 2.53 12.99
C GLY A 67 -43.04 1.90 14.28
N SER A 68 -41.73 1.96 14.57
CA SER A 68 -41.18 1.35 15.81
C SER A 68 -41.43 2.17 17.08
N GLY A 69 -41.75 3.46 16.93
CA GLY A 69 -42.05 4.39 18.04
C GLY A 69 -40.85 4.82 18.87
N SER A 70 -39.78 4.02 18.96
CA SER A 70 -38.57 4.27 19.75
C SER A 70 -37.36 4.63 18.89
N SER A 71 -36.50 5.50 19.43
CA SER A 71 -35.20 5.82 18.84
C SER A 71 -34.12 4.91 19.42
N ALA A 72 -33.24 4.38 18.58
CA ALA A 72 -32.10 3.55 18.96
C ALA A 72 -30.78 4.27 18.68
N LEU A 73 -29.72 3.95 19.45
CA LEU A 73 -28.37 4.42 19.16
C LEU A 73 -27.89 3.75 17.86
N PHE A 74 -27.54 4.57 16.88
CA PHE A 74 -27.07 4.11 15.56
C PHE A 74 -25.55 4.10 15.47
N TRP A 75 -24.90 5.17 15.92
CA TRP A 75 -23.45 5.31 15.85
C TRP A 75 -22.93 6.20 16.96
N THR A 76 -21.73 5.88 17.45
CA THR A 76 -21.00 6.71 18.41
C THR A 76 -19.49 6.55 18.16
N PRO A 77 -18.67 7.61 18.28
CA PRO A 77 -17.23 7.55 18.06
C PRO A 77 -16.50 6.95 19.27
N SER A 78 -16.92 5.75 19.69
CA SER A 78 -16.35 5.05 20.84
C SER A 78 -14.86 4.73 20.63
N GLY A 79 -14.14 4.48 21.73
CA GLY A 79 -12.76 4.04 21.68
C GLY A 79 -12.57 2.76 20.86
N GLU A 80 -13.56 1.86 20.86
CA GLU A 80 -13.57 0.64 20.06
C GLU A 80 -13.65 0.94 18.56
N VAL A 81 -14.63 1.75 18.14
CA VAL A 81 -14.78 2.17 16.73
C VAL A 81 -13.50 2.85 16.23
N ARG A 82 -12.84 3.65 17.10
CA ARG A 82 -11.57 4.30 16.77
C ARG A 82 -10.41 3.31 16.60
N ARG A 83 -10.35 2.24 17.39
CA ARG A 83 -9.34 1.17 17.28
C ARG A 83 -9.57 0.29 16.05
N GLN A 84 -10.80 0.13 15.60
CA GLN A 84 -11.16 -0.62 14.40
C GLN A 84 -10.85 0.14 13.09
N ARG A 85 -10.47 1.42 13.15
CA ARG A 85 -10.10 2.18 11.95
C ARG A 85 -8.91 1.53 11.26
N LEU A 86 -8.99 1.44 9.93
CA LEU A 86 -7.86 1.00 9.12
C LEU A 86 -6.65 1.88 9.40
N ARG A 87 -5.49 1.24 9.59
CA ARG A 87 -4.23 1.95 9.78
C ARG A 87 -3.83 2.58 8.46
N GLN A 88 -3.60 3.88 8.48
CA GLN A 88 -2.97 4.55 7.35
C GLN A 88 -1.50 4.11 7.26
N HIS A 89 -1.10 3.63 6.10
CA HIS A 89 0.29 3.38 5.75
C HIS A 89 0.76 4.52 4.84
N THR A 90 1.92 5.09 5.14
CA THR A 90 2.54 6.17 4.35
C THR A 90 3.85 5.65 3.80
N VAL A 91 4.15 5.99 2.54
CA VAL A 91 5.43 5.68 1.90
C VAL A 91 6.55 6.47 2.63
N PRO A 92 7.68 5.83 3.00
CA PRO A 92 8.80 6.55 3.61
C PRO A 92 9.29 7.72 2.76
N LEU A 93 9.68 8.83 3.40
CA LEU A 93 10.03 10.08 2.72
C LEU A 93 11.15 9.91 1.68
N GLU A 94 12.08 8.98 1.94
CA GLU A 94 13.21 8.65 1.07
C GLU A 94 12.78 7.94 -0.21
N GLU A 95 11.66 7.21 -0.15
CA GLU A 95 11.07 6.47 -1.27
C GLU A 95 10.07 7.31 -2.07
N GLN A 96 9.56 8.42 -1.49
CA GLN A 96 8.64 9.33 -2.17
C GLN A 96 9.33 10.10 -3.31
N THR A 97 8.61 10.32 -4.40
CA THR A 97 8.99 11.18 -5.52
C THR A 97 8.88 12.66 -5.18
N GLU A 98 9.52 13.53 -5.97
CA GLU A 98 9.61 14.97 -5.69
C GLU A 98 8.26 15.71 -5.64
N LEU A 99 7.22 15.16 -6.29
CA LEU A 99 5.90 15.78 -6.39
C LEU A 99 4.88 15.19 -5.42
N GLU A 100 5.28 14.20 -4.61
CA GLU A 100 4.43 13.67 -3.56
C GLU A 100 4.30 14.67 -2.41
N SER A 101 3.09 14.75 -1.85
CA SER A 101 2.71 15.89 -1.00
C SER A 101 3.59 16.05 0.24
N GLU A 102 3.91 14.95 0.93
CA GLU A 102 4.73 15.03 2.14
C GLU A 102 6.15 15.51 1.81
N ARG A 103 6.81 14.92 0.80
CA ARG A 103 8.12 15.35 0.32
C ARG A 103 8.14 16.78 -0.23
N LEU A 104 7.14 17.14 -1.03
CA LEU A 104 7.03 18.46 -1.65
C LEU A 104 6.84 19.56 -0.60
N TRP A 105 6.03 19.31 0.43
CA TRP A 105 5.71 20.28 1.48
C TRP A 105 6.57 20.17 2.74
N GLN A 106 7.52 19.23 2.80
CA GLN A 106 8.29 18.90 4.02
C GLN A 106 8.93 20.13 4.70
N HIS A 107 9.42 21.10 3.92
CA HIS A 107 10.10 22.28 4.44
C HIS A 107 9.14 23.24 5.12
N VAL A 108 7.98 23.47 4.49
CA VAL A 108 6.88 24.28 5.03
C VAL A 108 6.34 23.63 6.30
N THR A 109 6.01 22.35 6.23
CA THR A 109 5.50 21.58 7.37
C THR A 109 6.46 21.62 8.55
N ARG A 110 7.76 21.39 8.33
CA ARG A 110 8.78 21.45 9.38
C ARG A 110 8.92 22.83 10.01
N ALA A 111 8.78 23.91 9.23
CA ALA A 111 8.81 25.27 9.78
C ALA A 111 7.57 25.57 10.64
N ILE A 112 6.38 25.17 10.16
CA ILE A 112 5.12 25.28 10.91
C ILE A 112 5.20 24.50 12.22
N SER A 113 5.67 23.24 12.18
CA SER A 113 5.82 22.41 13.39
C SER A 113 6.77 23.02 14.42
N LYS A 114 7.73 23.85 14.00
CA LYS A 114 8.65 24.59 14.87
C LYS A 114 8.11 25.96 15.32
N GLY A 115 6.94 26.38 14.85
CA GLY A 115 6.39 27.71 15.10
C GLY A 115 7.12 28.85 14.38
N ASP A 116 7.98 28.55 13.40
CA ASP A 116 8.71 29.56 12.64
C ASP A 116 7.90 30.01 11.43
N GLN A 117 7.02 31.00 11.67
CA GLN A 117 6.09 31.50 10.67
C GLN A 117 6.78 32.23 9.51
N HIS A 118 7.90 32.90 9.79
CA HIS A 118 8.64 33.61 8.75
C HIS A 118 9.26 32.62 7.78
N ARG A 119 9.93 31.58 8.29
CA ARG A 119 10.47 30.52 7.46
C ARG A 119 9.38 29.74 6.72
N ALA A 120 8.26 29.42 7.36
CA ALA A 120 7.14 28.76 6.69
C ALA A 120 6.65 29.54 5.46
N THR A 121 6.60 30.87 5.57
CA THR A 121 6.20 31.76 4.47
C THR A 121 7.24 31.79 3.36
N GLN A 122 8.53 31.85 3.71
CA GLN A 122 9.62 31.79 2.72
C GLN A 122 9.62 30.48 1.93
N GLU A 123 9.55 29.34 2.63
CA GLU A 123 9.56 28.00 2.01
C GLU A 123 8.30 27.80 1.14
N LYS A 124 7.13 28.29 1.59
CA LYS A 124 5.89 28.28 0.81
C LYS A 124 6.03 29.13 -0.45
N PHE A 125 6.59 30.33 -0.33
CA PHE A 125 6.80 31.22 -1.47
C PHE A 125 7.72 30.59 -2.51
N ALA A 126 8.83 29.99 -2.09
CA ALA A 126 9.77 29.31 -3.00
C ALA A 126 9.10 28.16 -3.76
N LEU A 127 8.31 27.33 -3.08
CA LEU A 127 7.55 26.23 -3.69
C LEU A 127 6.55 26.75 -4.72
N GLU A 128 5.75 27.76 -4.35
CA GLU A 128 4.74 28.34 -5.24
C GLU A 128 5.37 29.03 -6.46
N GLU A 129 6.48 29.74 -6.29
CA GLU A 129 7.17 30.38 -7.42
C GLU A 129 7.77 29.35 -8.39
N ALA A 130 8.32 28.24 -7.87
CA ALA A 130 8.76 27.13 -8.70
C ALA A 130 7.59 26.51 -9.51
N GLN A 131 6.40 26.40 -8.91
CA GLN A 131 5.20 25.93 -9.64
C GLN A 131 4.72 26.95 -10.70
N ARG A 132 4.76 28.26 -10.39
CA ARG A 132 4.45 29.32 -11.37
C ARG A 132 5.42 29.27 -12.55
N GLN A 133 6.72 29.09 -12.29
CA GLN A 133 7.73 28.97 -13.33
C GLN A 133 7.50 27.75 -14.24
N ARG A 134 7.26 26.56 -13.66
CA ARG A 134 6.90 25.36 -14.44
C ARG A 134 5.65 25.55 -15.29
N ALA A 135 4.69 26.34 -14.82
CA ALA A 135 3.49 26.66 -15.58
C ALA A 135 3.78 27.59 -16.77
N ARG A 136 4.64 28.61 -16.58
CA ARG A 136 5.11 29.49 -17.66
C ARG A 136 5.86 28.71 -18.74
N GLU A 137 6.80 27.87 -18.35
CA GLU A 137 7.57 27.02 -19.28
C GLU A 137 6.67 26.08 -20.10
N ARG A 138 5.65 25.50 -19.48
CA ARG A 138 4.64 24.69 -20.17
C ARG A 138 3.84 25.49 -21.20
N GLN A 139 3.48 26.73 -20.86
CA GLN A 139 2.77 27.61 -21.78
C GLN A 139 3.66 28.03 -22.96
N GLU A 140 4.92 28.38 -22.72
CA GLU A 140 5.90 28.77 -23.74
C GLU A 140 6.23 27.61 -24.69
N SER A 141 6.31 26.39 -24.16
CA SER A 141 6.54 25.16 -24.94
C SER A 141 5.28 24.61 -25.61
N LEU A 142 4.12 25.27 -25.45
CA LEU A 142 2.81 24.81 -25.94
C LEU A 142 2.45 23.38 -25.49
N MET A 143 2.95 22.97 -24.32
CA MET A 143 2.69 21.66 -23.72
C MET A 143 1.62 21.75 -22.63
N PRO A 144 0.41 21.19 -22.83
CA PRO A 144 -0.63 21.20 -21.80
C PRO A 144 -0.25 20.33 -20.62
N TRP A 145 -0.67 20.72 -19.41
CA TRP A 145 -0.57 19.87 -18.23
C TRP A 145 -1.50 18.66 -18.37
N LYS A 146 -0.96 17.45 -18.15
CA LYS A 146 -1.71 16.20 -18.20
C LYS A 146 -1.65 15.50 -16.83
N PRO A 147 -2.80 15.26 -16.18
CA PRO A 147 -2.83 14.47 -14.95
C PRO A 147 -2.37 13.03 -15.18
N GLN A 148 -1.50 12.55 -14.30
CA GLN A 148 -0.85 11.24 -14.46
C GLN A 148 -1.79 10.09 -14.15
N LEU A 149 -2.53 10.16 -13.04
CA LEU A 149 -3.34 9.05 -12.52
C LEU A 149 -4.82 9.13 -12.87
N PHE A 150 -5.30 10.29 -13.33
CA PHE A 150 -6.70 10.54 -13.62
C PHE A 150 -6.92 11.03 -15.05
N HIS A 151 -8.10 10.77 -15.58
CA HIS A 151 -8.60 11.35 -16.82
C HIS A 151 -9.99 11.97 -16.60
N LEU A 152 -10.28 13.03 -17.34
CA LEU A 152 -11.57 13.68 -17.31
C LEU A 152 -12.46 13.07 -18.40
N ASP A 153 -13.64 12.57 -18.03
CA ASP A 153 -14.64 12.16 -19.00
C ASP A 153 -15.24 13.43 -19.66
N PRO A 154 -15.15 13.57 -21.00
CA PRO A 154 -15.64 14.75 -21.70
C PRO A 154 -17.18 14.91 -21.65
N ILE A 155 -17.93 13.84 -21.40
CA ILE A 155 -19.39 13.83 -21.39
C ILE A 155 -19.90 14.19 -19.99
N THR A 156 -19.47 13.45 -18.97
CA THR A 156 -19.95 13.64 -17.59
C THR A 156 -19.23 14.79 -16.88
N GLN A 157 -18.06 15.21 -17.37
CA GLN A 157 -17.13 16.14 -16.69
C GLN A 157 -16.63 15.60 -15.34
N GLU A 158 -16.62 14.27 -15.17
CA GLU A 158 -16.13 13.60 -13.97
C GLU A 158 -14.69 13.11 -14.13
N TRP A 159 -13.94 13.10 -13.02
CA TRP A 159 -12.58 12.56 -13.00
C TRP A 159 -12.61 11.08 -12.67
N HIS A 160 -12.10 10.27 -13.59
CA HIS A 160 -11.93 8.83 -13.42
C HIS A 160 -10.47 8.49 -13.21
N TYR A 161 -10.23 7.64 -12.23
CA TYR A 161 -8.92 7.06 -12.00
C TYR A 161 -8.59 6.11 -13.16
N ARG A 162 -7.38 6.20 -13.70
CA ARG A 162 -7.02 5.48 -14.93
C ARG A 162 -6.94 3.96 -14.75
N TYR A 163 -6.73 3.51 -13.52
CA TYR A 163 -6.50 2.11 -13.17
C TYR A 163 -7.60 1.58 -12.23
N GLU A 164 -8.82 2.09 -12.36
CA GLU A 164 -9.96 1.61 -11.60
C GLU A 164 -10.16 0.11 -11.81
N ASP A 165 -10.17 -0.63 -10.71
CA ASP A 165 -10.56 -2.03 -10.66
C ASP A 165 -11.78 -2.15 -9.75
N HIS A 166 -12.94 -2.39 -10.38
CA HIS A 166 -14.22 -2.57 -9.70
C HIS A 166 -14.50 -4.04 -9.38
N SER A 167 -13.53 -4.93 -9.61
CA SER A 167 -13.67 -6.35 -9.29
C SER A 167 -13.81 -6.52 -7.78
N PRO A 168 -14.79 -7.31 -7.32
CA PRO A 168 -14.88 -7.62 -5.90
C PRO A 168 -13.65 -8.42 -5.47
N TRP A 169 -13.19 -8.16 -4.26
CA TRP A 169 -12.14 -8.96 -3.63
C TRP A 169 -12.55 -10.44 -3.58
N ASP A 170 -11.72 -11.32 -4.13
CA ASP A 170 -11.89 -12.78 -4.11
C ASP A 170 -10.99 -13.37 -3.01
N PRO A 171 -11.53 -13.76 -1.84
CA PRO A 171 -10.73 -14.28 -0.73
C PRO A 171 -9.95 -15.57 -1.04
N LEU A 172 -10.28 -16.26 -2.13
CA LEU A 172 -9.59 -17.48 -2.55
C LEU A 172 -8.39 -17.18 -3.47
N LYS A 173 -8.40 -16.04 -4.18
CA LYS A 173 -7.37 -15.69 -5.16
C LYS A 173 -6.51 -14.52 -4.71
N ASP A 174 -7.12 -13.52 -4.10
CA ASP A 174 -6.50 -12.26 -3.75
C ASP A 174 -5.84 -12.37 -2.38
N ILE A 175 -4.55 -12.06 -2.32
CA ILE A 175 -3.72 -12.19 -1.12
C ILE A 175 -3.55 -10.83 -0.45
N ALA A 176 -3.20 -9.81 -1.23
CA ALA A 176 -2.97 -8.46 -0.73
C ALA A 176 -3.27 -7.42 -1.83
N GLN A 177 -3.69 -6.23 -1.41
CA GLN A 177 -3.67 -5.03 -2.25
C GLN A 177 -2.57 -4.09 -1.76
N PHE A 178 -1.82 -3.53 -2.69
CA PHE A 178 -0.76 -2.59 -2.41
C PHE A 178 -0.72 -1.50 -3.48
N GLU A 179 -0.14 -0.37 -3.11
CA GLU A 179 0.06 0.77 -4.00
C GLU A 179 1.49 0.72 -4.55
N GLN A 180 1.64 1.02 -5.84
CA GLN A 180 2.92 1.20 -6.50
C GLN A 180 2.81 2.30 -7.58
N ASP A 181 3.57 3.39 -7.44
CA ASP A 181 3.61 4.53 -8.36
C ASP A 181 2.23 5.18 -8.61
N GLY A 182 1.40 5.26 -7.58
CA GLY A 182 0.01 5.70 -7.61
C GLY A 182 -0.97 4.67 -8.17
N ILE A 183 -0.52 3.43 -8.39
CA ILE A 183 -1.32 2.33 -8.97
C ILE A 183 -1.67 1.30 -7.90
N LEU A 184 -2.96 1.10 -7.64
CA LEU A 184 -3.42 0.01 -6.78
C LEU A 184 -3.30 -1.32 -7.53
N ARG A 185 -2.59 -2.29 -6.94
CA ARG A 185 -2.37 -3.63 -7.49
C ARG A 185 -2.86 -4.69 -6.52
N THR A 186 -3.46 -5.74 -7.07
CA THR A 186 -3.88 -6.93 -6.31
C THR A 186 -2.90 -8.07 -6.57
N LEU A 187 -2.27 -8.58 -5.52
CA LEU A 187 -1.44 -9.77 -5.56
C LEU A 187 -2.33 -11.02 -5.51
N GLN A 188 -2.25 -11.87 -6.53
CA GLN A 188 -3.02 -13.10 -6.62
C GLN A 188 -2.17 -14.36 -6.42
N GLN A 189 -2.76 -15.43 -5.88
CA GLN A 189 -2.10 -16.69 -5.56
C GLN A 189 -1.42 -17.35 -6.77
N GLU A 190 -2.04 -17.28 -7.95
CA GLU A 190 -1.47 -17.83 -9.18
C GLU A 190 -0.21 -17.09 -9.64
N ALA A 191 -0.11 -15.79 -9.36
CA ALA A 191 1.07 -14.98 -9.70
C ALA A 191 2.29 -15.39 -8.86
N VAL A 192 2.08 -15.76 -7.60
CA VAL A 192 3.13 -16.28 -6.70
C VAL A 192 3.65 -17.64 -7.19
N ALA A 193 2.76 -18.51 -7.67
CA ALA A 193 3.13 -19.81 -8.24
C ALA A 193 3.97 -19.66 -9.52
N ARG A 194 3.66 -18.69 -10.40
CA ARG A 194 4.45 -18.45 -11.63
C ARG A 194 5.83 -17.85 -11.37
N GLN A 195 5.97 -16.98 -10.36
CA GLN A 195 7.27 -16.43 -9.97
C GLN A 195 8.20 -17.48 -9.33
N THR A 196 7.65 -18.44 -8.59
CA THR A 196 8.43 -19.55 -8.01
C THR A 196 8.90 -20.55 -9.07
N THR A 197 8.13 -20.79 -10.14
CA THR A 197 8.55 -21.68 -11.24
C THR A 197 9.71 -21.12 -12.08
N PHE A 198 9.83 -19.78 -12.19
CA PHE A 198 10.89 -19.15 -12.99
C PHE A 198 12.29 -19.19 -12.35
N LEU A 199 12.39 -19.38 -11.03
CA LEU A 199 13.68 -19.51 -10.32
C LEU A 199 14.15 -20.96 -10.14
N GLY A 200 13.38 -21.94 -10.64
CA GLY A 200 13.56 -23.37 -10.33
C GLY A 200 13.78 -24.31 -11.51
N SER A 201 14.29 -23.85 -12.66
CA SER A 201 14.62 -24.75 -13.77
C SER A 201 16.13 -24.97 -13.92
N PRO A 202 16.67 -26.14 -13.54
CA PRO A 202 17.94 -26.61 -14.09
C PRO A 202 17.74 -27.00 -15.56
N GLY A 203 18.61 -26.50 -16.43
CA GLY A 203 18.65 -26.85 -17.85
C GLY A 203 18.91 -28.34 -18.15
N PRO A 204 18.75 -28.74 -19.43
CA PRO A 204 18.41 -30.09 -19.84
C PRO A 204 19.60 -31.06 -19.78
N ARG A 205 19.37 -32.29 -19.31
CA ARG A 205 20.29 -33.42 -19.51
C ARG A 205 19.67 -34.51 -20.40
N HIS A 206 20.37 -34.72 -21.50
CA HIS A 206 20.48 -35.83 -22.43
C HIS A 206 19.68 -37.13 -22.22
N GLU A 207 19.18 -37.60 -23.36
CA GLU A 207 18.63 -38.91 -23.72
C GLU A 207 19.31 -40.13 -23.08
N ARG A 208 18.48 -41.12 -22.72
CA ARG A 208 18.75 -42.51 -23.10
C ARG A 208 17.47 -43.30 -23.29
N SER A 209 17.50 -44.15 -24.30
CA SER A 209 16.36 -44.74 -25.01
C SER A 209 15.99 -46.16 -24.53
N GLY A 210 14.68 -46.37 -24.35
CA GLY A 210 13.92 -47.61 -24.66
C GLY A 210 13.86 -48.75 -23.61
N PRO A 211 12.94 -49.75 -23.77
CA PRO A 211 11.74 -49.79 -24.63
C PRO A 211 10.43 -50.28 -23.95
N ASP A 212 9.30 -49.92 -24.57
CA ASP A 212 7.96 -50.53 -24.66
C ASP A 212 7.44 -51.54 -23.60
N GLN A 213 6.30 -51.20 -22.97
CA GLN A 213 5.12 -52.10 -22.94
C GLN A 213 3.77 -51.43 -22.61
N ARG A 214 2.92 -51.37 -23.65
CA ARG A 214 1.45 -51.57 -23.73
C ARG A 214 0.51 -51.27 -22.55
N LEU A 215 -0.40 -50.32 -22.81
CA LEU A 215 -1.89 -50.44 -22.87
C LEU A 215 -2.66 -51.26 -21.80
N ARG A 216 -3.55 -50.55 -21.06
CA ARG A 216 -5.02 -50.76 -20.79
C ARG A 216 -5.38 -50.16 -19.41
N LYS A 217 -6.21 -49.12 -19.27
CA LYS A 217 -7.69 -48.92 -19.40
C LYS A 217 -8.51 -49.39 -18.18
N ALA A 218 -9.36 -48.47 -17.68
CA ALA A 218 -10.63 -48.64 -16.91
C ALA A 218 -10.50 -49.09 -15.43
N SER A 219 -11.34 -48.70 -14.46
CA SER A 219 -12.55 -47.86 -14.40
C SER A 219 -12.97 -47.69 -12.93
N ASP A 220 -13.87 -46.74 -12.71
CA ASP A 220 -14.98 -46.74 -11.75
C ASP A 220 -14.76 -46.38 -10.26
N GLN A 221 -15.34 -45.22 -9.92
CA GLN A 221 -15.98 -44.92 -8.64
C GLN A 221 -17.13 -45.89 -8.35
N PRO A 222 -17.70 -45.85 -7.14
CA PRO A 222 -19.05 -45.30 -7.11
C PRO A 222 -19.34 -44.35 -5.94
N SER A 223 -20.44 -43.65 -6.21
CA SER A 223 -21.21 -42.65 -5.48
C SER A 223 -21.82 -43.10 -4.16
N GLY A 224 -22.18 -42.10 -3.34
CA GLY A 224 -23.08 -42.21 -2.20
C GLY A 224 -23.61 -40.84 -1.76
N HIS A 225 -24.76 -40.44 -2.33
CA HIS A 225 -25.77 -39.50 -1.80
C HIS A 225 -26.05 -39.73 -0.28
N SER A 226 -26.51 -38.84 0.61
CA SER A 226 -27.37 -37.65 0.54
C SER A 226 -27.47 -36.94 1.91
N GLN A 227 -27.54 -35.61 1.86
CA GLN A 227 -28.47 -34.67 2.56
C GLN A 227 -28.57 -34.53 4.10
N ALA A 228 -28.53 -33.24 4.48
CA ALA A 228 -29.25 -32.51 5.57
C ALA A 228 -28.91 -32.87 7.04
N THR A 229 -28.75 -31.96 8.02
CA THR A 229 -29.59 -30.83 8.45
C THR A 229 -28.81 -29.88 9.41
N GLU A 230 -29.15 -28.58 9.35
CA GLU A 230 -29.48 -27.64 10.43
C GLU A 230 -28.64 -27.48 11.74
N SER A 231 -28.25 -26.22 11.97
CA SER A 231 -28.30 -25.39 13.21
C SER A 231 -27.31 -25.55 14.40
N SER A 232 -26.62 -24.43 14.63
CA SER A 232 -26.56 -23.61 15.87
C SER A 232 -25.93 -24.17 17.15
N GLY A 233 -24.75 -23.60 17.48
CA GLY A 233 -24.59 -22.58 18.53
C GLY A 233 -24.95 -22.94 19.98
N SER A 234 -23.96 -22.86 20.87
CA SER A 234 -24.15 -22.48 22.28
C SER A 234 -22.87 -21.84 22.84
N THR A 235 -23.02 -20.59 23.25
CA THR A 235 -22.19 -19.79 24.17
C THR A 235 -22.06 -20.49 25.55
N PRO A 236 -21.20 -20.04 26.49
CA PRO A 236 -21.52 -18.85 27.28
C PRO A 236 -20.34 -17.90 27.57
N GLU A 237 -20.72 -16.63 27.73
CA GLU A 237 -19.95 -15.55 28.33
C GLU A 237 -19.49 -15.88 29.75
N SER A 238 -18.42 -15.19 30.21
CA SER A 238 -18.46 -14.33 31.41
C SER A 238 -17.09 -13.69 31.61
N CYS A 239 -17.04 -12.36 31.53
CA CYS A 239 -16.02 -11.54 32.22
C CYS A 239 -16.30 -11.60 33.74
N PRO A 240 -15.31 -11.33 34.62
CA PRO A 240 -15.04 -9.92 34.96
C PRO A 240 -13.58 -9.58 35.34
N GLU A 241 -13.22 -8.34 35.02
CA GLU A 241 -12.49 -7.37 35.85
C GLU A 241 -11.17 -7.71 36.60
N LEU A 242 -10.21 -6.79 36.37
CA LEU A 242 -9.19 -6.22 37.26
C LEU A 242 -7.74 -6.73 37.23
N SER A 243 -6.87 -5.71 37.22
CA SER A 243 -5.50 -5.60 37.72
C SER A 243 -4.37 -6.31 36.95
N ASP A 244 -3.64 -5.48 36.19
CA ASP A 244 -2.21 -5.68 35.91
C ASP A 244 -1.43 -5.58 37.22
N GLU A 245 -0.88 -6.70 37.68
CA GLU A 245 0.33 -6.74 38.51
C GLU A 245 1.38 -7.56 37.74
N GLU A 246 2.56 -6.98 37.62
CA GLU A 246 3.72 -7.59 36.98
C GLU A 246 4.11 -8.88 37.70
N GLN A 247 4.21 -10.00 36.97
CA GLN A 247 4.96 -11.16 37.44
C GLN A 247 5.74 -11.80 36.29
N ASP A 248 7.03 -11.54 36.36
CA ASP A 248 8.13 -12.25 35.72
C ASP A 248 7.96 -13.77 35.93
N GLY A 249 7.94 -14.53 34.84
CA GLY A 249 7.62 -15.95 34.85
C GLY A 249 8.19 -16.64 33.62
N ASP A 250 9.43 -17.10 33.76
CA ASP A 250 10.16 -17.96 32.82
C ASP A 250 9.26 -19.03 32.18
N PHE A 251 9.11 -18.96 30.85
CA PHE A 251 8.44 -19.99 30.06
C PHE A 251 9.37 -21.21 29.92
N VAL A 252 9.16 -22.21 30.77
CA VAL A 252 9.73 -23.56 30.61
C VAL A 252 9.01 -24.27 29.46
N PRO A 253 9.69 -24.69 28.37
CA PRO A 253 9.05 -25.36 27.25
C PRO A 253 8.88 -26.86 27.55
N GLY A 254 7.69 -27.27 28.00
CA GLY A 254 7.45 -28.69 28.32
C GLY A 254 5.99 -29.11 28.55
N GLY A 255 4.99 -28.30 28.18
CA GLY A 255 3.58 -28.65 28.35
C GLY A 255 3.00 -29.38 27.14
N GLU A 256 2.81 -30.69 27.21
CA GLU A 256 2.06 -31.44 26.19
C GLU A 256 0.57 -31.05 26.24
N SER A 257 0.07 -30.35 25.22
CA SER A 257 -1.38 -30.15 25.05
C SER A 257 -2.05 -31.44 24.54
N PRO A 258 -3.25 -31.81 25.06
CA PRO A 258 -3.89 -33.10 24.79
C PRO A 258 -4.65 -33.17 23.44
N CYS A 259 -4.53 -32.14 22.62
CA CYS A 259 -5.31 -31.95 21.39
C CYS A 259 -4.43 -32.24 20.15
N PRO A 260 -4.72 -33.29 19.35
CA PRO A 260 -3.94 -33.65 18.17
C PRO A 260 -3.85 -32.53 17.13
N ARG A 261 -4.91 -31.72 17.02
CA ARG A 261 -5.00 -30.55 16.12
C ARG A 261 -4.05 -29.42 16.56
N CYS A 262 -3.95 -29.19 17.87
CA CYS A 262 -3.11 -28.16 18.49
C CYS A 262 -1.62 -28.52 18.37
N ARG A 263 -1.27 -29.81 18.49
CA ARG A 263 0.07 -30.33 18.23
C ARG A 263 0.50 -30.15 16.78
N LYS A 264 -0.43 -30.30 15.82
CA LYS A 264 -0.16 -30.09 14.39
C LYS A 264 0.07 -28.61 14.07
N GLU A 265 -0.72 -27.71 14.64
CA GLU A 265 -0.53 -26.27 14.44
C GLU A 265 0.73 -25.74 15.15
N ALA A 266 1.06 -26.23 16.35
CA ALA A 266 2.32 -25.90 17.01
C ALA A 266 3.55 -26.32 16.17
N ARG A 267 3.52 -27.52 15.56
CA ARG A 267 4.57 -27.98 14.64
C ARG A 267 4.66 -27.14 13.37
N ARG A 268 3.52 -26.67 12.84
CA ARG A 268 3.49 -25.78 11.66
C ARG A 268 4.08 -24.41 11.98
N LEU A 269 3.73 -23.84 13.14
CA LEU A 269 4.29 -22.58 13.62
C LEU A 269 5.78 -22.69 13.88
N GLN A 270 6.24 -23.80 14.46
CA GLN A 270 7.66 -24.07 14.66
C GLN A 270 8.41 -24.17 13.33
N ALA A 271 7.88 -24.92 12.35
CA ALA A 271 8.48 -25.02 11.02
C ALA A 271 8.53 -23.67 10.29
N LEU A 272 7.50 -22.83 10.44
CA LEU A 272 7.49 -21.46 9.91
C LEU A 272 8.55 -20.57 10.59
N HIS A 273 8.69 -20.69 11.91
CA HIS A 273 9.69 -19.94 12.67
C HIS A 273 11.12 -20.33 12.25
N GLU A 274 11.40 -21.62 12.12
CA GLU A 274 12.69 -22.14 11.62
C GLU A 274 12.97 -21.68 10.19
N ALA A 275 11.97 -21.68 9.30
CA ALA A 275 12.13 -21.17 7.94
C ALA A 275 12.44 -19.66 7.89
N ILE A 276 11.79 -18.85 8.75
CA ILE A 276 12.07 -17.41 8.85
C ILE A 276 13.50 -17.15 9.33
N LEU A 277 13.97 -17.91 10.32
CA LEU A 277 15.34 -17.81 10.81
C LEU A 277 16.35 -18.16 9.72
N SER A 278 16.13 -19.26 9.00
CA SER A 278 16.99 -19.68 7.88
C SER A 278 17.06 -18.63 6.77
N ILE A 279 15.94 -17.98 6.44
CA ILE A 279 15.92 -16.88 5.46
C ILE A 279 16.73 -15.68 5.95
N ARG A 280 16.61 -15.31 7.23
CA ARG A 280 17.38 -14.19 7.80
C ARG A 280 18.88 -14.46 7.78
N GLU A 281 19.30 -15.68 8.11
CA GLU A 281 20.71 -16.10 8.03
C GLU A 281 21.23 -16.02 6.58
N ALA A 282 20.46 -16.53 5.62
CA ALA A 282 20.82 -16.45 4.20
C ALA A 282 20.93 -14.99 3.71
N GLN A 283 20.03 -14.11 4.15
CA GLN A 283 20.08 -12.68 3.83
C GLN A 283 21.32 -12.00 4.41
N GLN A 284 21.70 -12.33 5.65
CA GLN A 284 22.91 -11.81 6.28
C GLN A 284 24.17 -12.27 5.55
N GLU A 285 24.24 -13.54 5.15
CA GLU A 285 25.40 -14.06 4.41
C GLU A 285 25.50 -13.42 3.02
N LEU A 286 24.37 -13.22 2.33
CA LEU A 286 24.34 -12.53 1.05
C LEU A 286 24.81 -11.07 1.18
N HIS A 287 24.39 -10.37 2.24
CA HIS A 287 24.85 -9.02 2.54
C HIS A 287 26.36 -9.00 2.79
N ARG A 288 26.88 -9.96 3.57
CA ARG A 288 28.31 -10.12 3.84
C ARG A 288 29.12 -10.32 2.55
N HIS A 289 28.63 -11.16 1.64
CA HIS A 289 29.25 -11.38 0.34
C HIS A 289 29.24 -10.13 -0.54
N LEU A 290 28.12 -9.40 -0.59
CA LEU A 290 28.03 -8.15 -1.34
C LEU A 290 28.98 -7.09 -0.78
N SER A 291 29.05 -6.92 0.54
CA SER A 291 30.01 -6.00 1.18
C SER A 291 31.45 -6.40 0.90
N ALA A 292 31.77 -7.70 0.94
CA ALA A 292 33.11 -8.19 0.60
C ALA A 292 33.47 -7.91 -0.87
N MET A 293 32.56 -8.16 -1.81
CA MET A 293 32.76 -7.86 -3.22
C MET A 293 32.96 -6.35 -3.45
N LEU A 294 32.10 -5.50 -2.88
CA LEU A 294 32.22 -4.05 -2.97
C LEU A 294 33.52 -3.53 -2.37
N SER A 295 33.98 -4.11 -1.27
CA SER A 295 35.28 -3.76 -0.68
C SER A 295 36.46 -4.20 -1.55
N SER A 296 36.34 -5.33 -2.25
CA SER A 296 37.38 -5.84 -3.16
C SER A 296 37.47 -5.01 -4.45
N THR A 297 36.33 -4.57 -5.00
CA THR A 297 36.29 -3.70 -6.18
C THR A 297 36.77 -2.29 -5.85
N ALA A 298 36.44 -1.76 -4.66
CA ALA A 298 36.98 -0.49 -4.18
C ALA A 298 38.50 -0.53 -4.00
N ARG A 299 39.07 -1.64 -3.47
CA ARG A 299 40.52 -1.83 -3.37
C ARG A 299 41.20 -2.01 -4.73
N ALA A 300 40.55 -2.69 -5.68
CA ALA A 300 41.06 -2.83 -7.04
C ALA A 300 41.06 -1.48 -7.80
N ALA A 301 40.08 -0.61 -7.54
CA ALA A 301 40.02 0.74 -8.11
C ALA A 301 41.07 1.71 -7.52
N GLN A 302 41.63 1.41 -6.35
CA GLN A 302 42.66 2.22 -5.68
C GLN A 302 44.10 1.80 -6.01
N ALA A 303 44.31 0.74 -6.81
CA ALA A 303 45.64 0.43 -7.30
C ALA A 303 46.07 1.51 -8.32
N PRO A 304 47.19 2.23 -8.10
CA PRO A 304 47.61 3.29 -9.00
C PRO A 304 48.02 2.68 -10.34
N THR A 305 47.29 3.01 -11.39
CA THR A 305 47.74 2.80 -12.77
C THR A 305 48.97 3.70 -13.01
N PRO A 306 50.14 3.17 -13.41
CA PRO A 306 51.23 4.02 -13.83
C PRO A 306 50.78 4.76 -15.10
N GLY A 307 50.69 6.08 -15.02
CA GLY A 307 50.20 6.93 -16.11
C GLY A 307 50.98 6.68 -17.40
N LEU A 308 50.24 6.53 -18.50
CA LEU A 308 50.74 6.23 -19.86
C LEU A 308 51.84 7.21 -20.37
N LEU A 309 51.98 8.37 -19.72
CA LEU A 309 52.92 9.44 -20.06
C LEU A 309 54.25 9.44 -19.28
N GLN A 310 54.47 8.50 -18.34
CA GLN A 310 55.75 8.40 -17.62
C GLN A 310 56.77 7.44 -18.25
N SER A 311 56.39 6.74 -19.33
CA SER A 311 57.30 5.85 -20.05
C SER A 311 58.07 6.63 -21.13
N PRO A 312 59.42 6.63 -21.14
CA PRO A 312 60.23 7.28 -22.18
C PRO A 312 59.97 6.69 -23.58
N ARG A 313 59.42 5.47 -23.66
CA ARG A 313 58.98 4.86 -24.93
C ARG A 313 57.75 5.54 -25.51
N SER A 314 56.81 6.00 -24.68
CA SER A 314 55.62 6.72 -25.13
C SER A 314 55.98 8.06 -25.77
N TRP A 315 56.95 8.78 -25.20
CA TRP A 315 57.47 10.02 -25.76
C TRP A 315 58.21 9.80 -27.08
N PHE A 316 59.04 8.77 -27.17
CA PHE A 316 59.73 8.43 -28.42
C PHE A 316 58.74 8.13 -29.55
N LEU A 317 57.69 7.35 -29.28
CA LEU A 317 56.65 7.04 -30.27
C LEU A 317 55.86 8.27 -30.69
N LEU A 318 55.56 9.19 -29.76
CA LEU A 318 54.90 10.46 -30.06
C LEU A 318 55.76 11.35 -30.98
N CYS A 319 57.07 11.44 -30.71
CA CYS A 319 58.02 12.18 -31.53
C CYS A 319 58.16 11.58 -32.95
N VAL A 320 58.21 10.25 -33.06
CA VAL A 320 58.24 9.56 -34.36
C VAL A 320 56.94 9.83 -35.13
N PHE A 321 55.79 9.78 -34.47
CA PHE A 321 54.49 10.05 -35.11
C PHE A 321 54.40 11.49 -35.64
N LEU A 322 54.85 12.47 -34.85
CA LEU A 322 54.89 13.88 -35.26
C LEU A 322 55.87 14.12 -36.42
N ALA A 323 57.04 13.46 -36.40
CA ALA A 323 58.00 13.52 -37.50
C ALA A 323 57.44 12.89 -38.79
N CYS A 324 56.74 11.76 -38.68
CA CYS A 324 56.04 11.15 -39.82
C CYS A 324 54.92 12.05 -40.35
N GLN A 325 54.13 12.71 -39.50
CA GLN A 325 53.11 13.66 -39.94
C GLN A 325 53.71 14.88 -40.66
N LEU A 326 54.84 15.40 -40.18
CA LEU A 326 55.56 16.49 -40.85
C LEU A 326 56.13 16.06 -42.19
N PHE A 327 56.71 14.86 -42.28
CA PHE A 327 57.25 14.30 -43.52
C PHE A 327 56.15 14.05 -44.56
N ILE A 328 55.02 13.47 -44.13
CA ILE A 328 53.85 13.25 -44.99
C ILE A 328 53.29 14.59 -45.49
N ASN A 329 53.17 15.60 -44.62
CA ASN A 329 52.75 16.95 -45.02
C ASN A 329 53.74 17.69 -45.92
N HIS A 330 55.03 17.31 -45.91
CA HIS A 330 56.05 17.92 -46.76
C HIS A 330 56.16 17.23 -48.14
N ILE A 331 55.81 15.94 -48.22
CA ILE A 331 55.79 15.18 -49.49
C ILE A 331 54.46 15.33 -50.24
N LEU A 332 53.35 15.52 -49.53
CA LEU A 332 52.01 15.67 -50.12
C LEU A 332 51.60 17.13 -50.40
N LYS A 333 52.57 18.05 -50.51
CA LYS A 333 52.33 19.47 -50.82
C LYS A 333 53.07 19.92 -52.07
#